data_AF-A0A842VEI9-F1
#
_entry.id   AF-A0A842VEI9-F1
#
_cell.length_a   1.000
_cell.length_b   1.000
_cell.length_c   1.000
_cell.angle_alpha   90.00
_cell.angle_beta   90.00
_cell.angle_gamma   90.00
#
_symmetry.space_group_name_H-M   'P 1'
#
loop_
_entity.id
_entity.type
_entity.pdbx_description
1 polymer ?
#
loop_
_entity_poly.entity_id
_entity_poly.type
_entity_poly.pdbx_seq_one_letter_code
_entity_poly.pdbx_strand_id
1 'polypeptide(L)'
;MPSSRSSFKKKRIRSFFLSMETAEKGKEEIEKIHDQIEGKGLSYIQMKLPVAQITPEFEAQLQEKVDKNILHAKIREATEQDLPSVMQVYNRAWMTSNTPFSPINLESLKQIYDFQDTIILLAQVYGSDAGFIILDFEGPNKEFGIIAGLGVIPR
;
A
#
# COMPACT_ATOMS: atom_id res chain seq x y z
N MET A 1 21.08 -24.81 3.90
CA MET A 1 20.47 -24.39 2.61
C MET A 1 19.14 -25.12 2.48
N PRO A 2 18.02 -24.44 2.19
CA PRO A 2 17.80 -23.70 0.94
C PRO A 2 17.42 -22.23 1.16
N SER A 3 18.31 -21.38 0.66
CA SER A 3 18.07 -19.99 0.26
C SER A 3 17.36 -19.95 -1.10
N SER A 4 16.48 -18.96 -1.31
CA SER A 4 16.38 -18.13 -2.54
C SER A 4 14.99 -17.80 -3.10
N ARG A 5 13.87 -18.42 -2.69
CA ARG A 5 12.58 -18.15 -3.37
C ARG A 5 11.70 -17.04 -2.79
N SER A 6 11.90 -16.64 -1.53
CA SER A 6 11.05 -15.62 -0.86
C SER A 6 11.46 -14.16 -1.16
N SER A 7 12.68 -13.92 -1.67
CA SER A 7 13.15 -12.54 -1.90
C SER A 7 12.80 -11.96 -3.26
N PHE A 8 12.41 -12.77 -4.25
CA PHE A 8 12.14 -12.28 -5.61
C PHE A 8 10.87 -11.43 -5.71
N LYS A 9 9.81 -11.75 -4.94
CA LYS A 9 8.57 -10.95 -4.91
C LYS A 9 8.72 -9.68 -4.08
N LYS A 10 9.38 -9.75 -2.92
CA LYS A 10 9.80 -8.56 -2.14
C LYS A 10 10.70 -7.64 -2.97
N LYS A 11 11.63 -8.19 -3.75
CA LYS A 11 12.42 -7.44 -4.73
C LYS A 11 11.54 -6.84 -5.82
N ARG A 12 10.53 -7.56 -6.34
CA ARG A 12 9.62 -7.06 -7.39
C ARG A 12 8.74 -5.91 -6.94
N ILE A 13 8.13 -6.00 -5.77
CA ILE A 13 7.29 -4.92 -5.23
C ILE A 13 8.16 -3.71 -4.92
N ARG A 14 9.30 -3.89 -4.24
CA ARG A 14 10.27 -2.80 -4.01
C ARG A 14 10.83 -2.24 -5.32
N SER A 15 11.15 -3.08 -6.29
CA SER A 15 11.64 -2.65 -7.61
C SER A 15 10.56 -1.97 -8.42
N PHE A 16 9.29 -2.31 -8.24
CA PHE A 16 8.16 -1.68 -8.90
C PHE A 16 7.99 -0.24 -8.40
N PHE A 17 8.06 -0.03 -7.08
CA PHE A 17 8.13 1.31 -6.50
C PHE A 17 9.39 2.08 -6.91
N LEU A 18 10.54 1.40 -7.10
CA LEU A 18 11.79 2.02 -7.57
C LEU A 18 11.79 2.32 -9.09
N SER A 19 11.15 1.49 -9.93
CA SER A 19 11.14 1.64 -11.38
C SER A 19 10.25 2.79 -11.87
N MET A 20 9.33 3.26 -11.02
CA MET A 20 8.49 4.41 -11.32
C MET A 20 9.28 5.73 -11.39
N GLU A 21 10.50 5.80 -10.84
CA GLU A 21 11.38 6.98 -10.94
C GLU A 21 12.44 6.87 -12.03
N THR A 22 12.71 5.67 -12.57
CA THR A 22 13.80 5.45 -13.53
C THR A 22 13.38 4.47 -14.61
N ALA A 23 12.68 4.97 -15.63
CA ALA A 23 12.25 4.17 -16.77
C ALA A 23 13.39 3.66 -17.70
N GLU A 24 14.68 3.82 -17.37
CA GLU A 24 15.77 3.51 -18.33
C GLU A 24 17.02 2.79 -17.79
N LYS A 25 17.06 2.28 -16.55
CA LYS A 25 18.34 1.82 -15.96
C LYS A 25 18.39 0.34 -15.57
N GLY A 26 19.48 -0.32 -16.01
CA GLY A 26 19.67 -1.78 -15.96
C GLY A 26 19.91 -2.35 -14.56
N LYS A 27 19.82 -3.69 -14.44
CA LYS A 27 19.87 -4.46 -13.19
C LYS A 27 21.05 -4.11 -12.26
N GLU A 28 22.20 -3.74 -12.80
CA GLU A 28 23.41 -3.41 -12.03
C GLU A 28 23.35 -2.03 -11.33
N GLU A 29 22.59 -1.06 -11.87
CA GLU A 29 22.38 0.23 -11.19
C GLU A 29 21.38 0.12 -10.04
N ILE A 30 20.41 -0.79 -10.15
CA ILE A 30 19.41 -1.07 -9.10
C ILE A 30 20.09 -1.63 -7.83
N GLU A 31 21.09 -2.50 -7.98
CA GLU A 31 21.85 -3.04 -6.84
C GLU A 31 22.70 -1.95 -6.17
N LYS A 32 23.31 -1.04 -6.92
CA LYS A 32 24.06 0.10 -6.36
C LYS A 32 23.15 1.10 -5.63
N ILE A 33 21.94 1.33 -6.12
CA ILE A 33 20.94 2.16 -5.43
C ILE A 33 20.49 1.50 -4.14
N HIS A 34 20.30 0.18 -4.13
CA HIS A 34 19.95 -0.58 -2.93
C HIS A 34 21.01 -0.44 -1.83
N ASP A 35 22.29 -0.58 -2.17
CA ASP A 35 23.42 -0.42 -1.23
C ASP A 35 23.55 1.03 -0.71
N GLN A 36 23.25 2.03 -1.54
CA GLN A 36 23.25 3.44 -1.12
C GLN A 36 22.08 3.80 -0.19
N ILE A 37 20.90 3.18 -0.40
CA ILE A 37 19.72 3.35 0.46
C ILE A 37 19.91 2.61 1.80
N GLU A 38 20.57 1.45 1.83
CA GLU A 38 20.91 0.78 3.10
C GLU A 38 21.87 1.63 3.96
N GLY A 39 22.73 2.45 3.33
CA GLY A 39 23.67 3.33 4.04
C GLY A 39 23.13 4.71 4.46
N LYS A 40 22.03 5.21 3.87
CA LYS A 40 21.49 6.58 4.11
C LYS A 40 19.95 6.68 4.17
N GLY A 41 19.23 5.58 4.01
CA GLY A 41 17.79 5.55 3.81
C GLY A 41 16.97 5.49 5.11
N LEU A 42 15.64 5.48 4.93
CA LEU A 42 14.69 5.32 6.04
C LEU A 42 14.82 3.93 6.68
N SER A 43 14.81 3.90 8.01
CA SER A 43 14.68 2.65 8.77
C SER A 43 13.20 2.24 8.81
N TYR A 44 12.90 1.01 8.40
CA TYR A 44 11.52 0.48 8.38
C TYR A 44 11.32 -0.55 9.49
N ILE A 45 10.19 -0.45 10.20
CA ILE A 45 9.74 -1.48 11.16
C ILE A 45 8.66 -2.32 10.49
N GLN A 46 8.90 -3.62 10.35
CA GLN A 46 7.89 -4.54 9.86
C GLN A 46 6.98 -4.97 11.02
N MET A 47 5.71 -4.56 10.96
CA MET A 47 4.68 -4.99 11.91
C MET A 47 3.89 -6.17 11.33
N LYS A 48 3.41 -7.06 12.20
CA LYS A 48 2.55 -8.19 11.84
C LYS A 48 1.40 -8.30 12.83
N LEU A 49 0.18 -8.41 12.32
CA LEU A 49 -0.98 -8.77 13.11
C LEU A 49 -1.23 -10.28 13.00
N PRO A 50 -1.20 -11.04 14.11
CA PRO A 50 -1.55 -12.46 14.08
C PRO A 50 -3.06 -12.63 13.88
N VAL A 51 -3.48 -13.25 12.77
CA VAL A 51 -4.90 -13.50 12.46
C VAL A 51 -5.59 -14.29 13.58
N ALA A 52 -4.88 -15.20 14.24
CA ALA A 52 -5.41 -15.98 15.36
C ALA A 52 -5.82 -15.13 16.59
N GLN A 53 -5.38 -13.86 16.67
CA GLN A 53 -5.75 -12.93 17.74
C GLN A 53 -6.96 -12.06 17.39
N ILE A 54 -7.46 -12.13 16.15
CA ILE A 54 -8.68 -11.46 15.72
C ILE A 54 -9.85 -12.31 16.18
N THR A 55 -10.26 -12.13 17.44
CA THR A 55 -11.42 -12.82 18.02
C THR A 55 -12.69 -11.99 17.81
N PRO A 56 -13.90 -12.59 17.89
CA PRO A 56 -15.15 -11.83 17.81
C PRO A 56 -15.24 -10.70 18.84
N GLU A 57 -14.67 -10.87 20.03
CA GLU A 57 -14.60 -9.83 21.06
C GLU A 57 -13.70 -8.67 20.63
N PHE A 58 -12.57 -8.97 20.00
CA PHE A 58 -11.66 -7.96 19.45
C PHE A 58 -12.33 -7.17 18.31
N GLU A 59 -13.05 -7.84 17.42
CA GLU A 59 -13.84 -7.21 16.37
C GLU A 59 -14.93 -6.30 16.94
N ALA A 60 -15.68 -6.76 17.95
CA ALA A 60 -16.70 -5.96 18.61
C ALA A 60 -16.10 -4.68 19.26
N GLN A 61 -14.94 -4.79 19.89
CA GLN A 61 -14.23 -3.64 20.46
C GLN A 61 -13.77 -2.64 19.39
N LEU A 62 -13.31 -3.13 18.23
CA LEU A 62 -12.95 -2.27 17.10
C LEU A 62 -14.19 -1.59 16.52
N GLN A 63 -15.28 -2.34 16.32
CA GLN A 63 -16.53 -1.81 15.78
C GLN A 63 -17.09 -0.71 16.68
N GLU A 64 -17.10 -0.90 18.00
CA GLU A 64 -17.55 0.12 18.94
C GLU A 64 -16.72 1.42 18.85
N LYS A 65 -15.40 1.31 18.65
CA LYS A 65 -14.53 2.49 18.45
C LYS A 65 -14.84 3.22 17.15
N VAL A 66 -15.16 2.47 16.09
CA VAL A 66 -15.51 3.05 14.78
C VAL A 66 -16.90 3.70 14.83
N ASP A 67 -17.88 3.06 15.45
CA ASP A 67 -19.27 3.54 15.53
C ASP A 67 -19.42 4.81 16.38
N LYS A 68 -18.60 4.94 17.43
CA LYS A 68 -18.56 6.16 18.26
C LYS A 68 -17.90 7.35 17.56
N ASN A 69 -17.31 7.16 16.38
CA ASN A 69 -16.65 8.24 15.66
C ASN A 69 -17.69 9.09 14.92
N ILE A 70 -17.55 10.42 15.01
CA ILE A 70 -18.46 11.39 14.36
C ILE A 70 -18.35 11.31 12.83
N LEU A 71 -17.19 10.86 12.33
CA LEU A 71 -16.92 10.72 10.90
C LEU A 71 -17.23 9.31 10.43
N HIS A 72 -18.39 9.14 9.79
CA HIS A 72 -18.76 7.88 9.14
C HIS A 72 -18.17 7.83 7.72
N ALA A 73 -17.14 7.01 7.54
CA ALA A 73 -16.58 6.70 6.24
C ALA A 73 -17.33 5.53 5.60
N LYS A 74 -17.67 5.65 4.32
CA LYS A 74 -18.13 4.53 3.49
C LYS A 74 -16.92 3.93 2.79
N ILE A 75 -16.63 2.67 3.09
CA ILE A 75 -15.52 1.93 2.46
C ILE A 75 -16.08 1.10 1.30
N ARG A 76 -15.41 1.16 0.15
CA ARG A 76 -15.76 0.36 -1.04
C ARG A 76 -14.50 -0.05 -1.78
N GLU A 77 -14.61 -1.13 -2.55
CA GLU A 77 -13.58 -1.50 -3.53
C GLU A 77 -13.57 -0.48 -4.68
N ALA A 78 -12.37 -0.09 -5.10
CA ALA A 78 -12.17 0.80 -6.23
C ALA A 78 -12.37 0.04 -7.53
N THR A 79 -13.06 0.65 -8.47
CA THR A 79 -13.16 0.18 -9.86
C THR A 79 -12.14 0.90 -10.74
N GLU A 80 -11.98 0.47 -11.98
CA GLU A 80 -11.10 1.15 -12.95
C GLU A 80 -11.44 2.64 -13.11
N GLN A 81 -12.73 3.01 -13.00
CA GLN A 81 -13.19 4.40 -13.09
C GLN A 81 -12.75 5.25 -11.90
N ASP A 82 -12.43 4.62 -10.78
CA ASP A 82 -12.01 5.29 -9.54
C ASP A 82 -10.50 5.56 -9.49
N LEU A 83 -9.70 4.96 -10.37
CA LEU A 83 -8.24 5.11 -10.36
C LEU A 83 -7.77 6.58 -10.40
N PRO A 84 -8.39 7.49 -11.18
CA PRO A 84 -8.06 8.92 -11.09
C PRO A 84 -8.28 9.50 -9.69
N SER A 85 -9.35 9.09 -9.00
CA SER A 85 -9.63 9.52 -7.62
C SER A 85 -8.59 8.95 -6.66
N VAL A 86 -8.30 7.65 -6.74
CA VAL A 86 -7.26 6.99 -5.94
C VAL A 86 -5.91 7.70 -6.10
N MET A 87 -5.50 8.03 -7.32
CA MET A 87 -4.27 8.76 -7.60
C MET A 87 -4.25 10.12 -6.89
N GLN A 88 -5.36 10.87 -6.92
CA GLN A 88 -5.46 12.16 -6.24
C GLN A 88 -5.35 11.99 -4.72
N VAL A 89 -6.08 11.04 -4.14
CA VAL A 89 -6.07 10.79 -2.69
C VAL A 89 -4.68 10.33 -2.24
N TYR A 90 -4.05 9.40 -2.97
CA TYR A 90 -2.68 8.93 -2.72
C TYR A 90 -1.69 10.08 -2.66
N ASN A 91 -1.63 10.86 -3.74
CA ASN A 91 -0.63 11.92 -3.88
C ASN A 91 -0.83 12.99 -2.80
N ARG A 92 -2.07 13.34 -2.47
CA ARG A 92 -2.39 14.33 -1.43
C ARG A 92 -2.06 13.82 -0.02
N ALA A 93 -2.39 12.57 0.28
CA ALA A 93 -2.11 11.99 1.60
C ALA A 93 -0.60 11.95 1.89
N TRP A 94 0.22 11.59 0.89
CA TRP A 94 1.66 11.41 1.07
C TRP A 94 2.47 12.70 0.90
N MET A 95 1.98 13.68 0.15
CA MET A 95 2.64 15.00 -0.01
C MET A 95 2.84 15.73 1.33
N THR A 96 1.97 15.46 2.30
CA THR A 96 2.03 16.06 3.65
C THR A 96 2.85 15.25 4.64
N SER A 97 3.43 14.13 4.21
CA SER A 97 4.22 13.25 5.08
C SER A 97 5.66 13.75 5.23
N ASN A 98 6.32 13.32 6.31
CA ASN A 98 7.75 13.54 6.52
C ASN A 98 8.63 12.53 5.74
N THR A 99 8.02 11.63 4.95
CA THR A 99 8.74 10.67 4.11
C THR A 99 9.01 11.27 2.74
N PRO A 100 10.11 10.88 2.05
CA PRO A 100 10.34 11.27 0.67
C PRO A 100 9.10 10.98 -0.18
N PHE A 101 8.53 12.04 -0.76
CA PHE A 101 7.32 11.94 -1.53
C PHE A 101 7.63 11.40 -2.92
N SER A 102 7.11 10.21 -3.23
CA SER A 102 7.14 9.63 -4.57
C SER A 102 5.70 9.57 -5.10
N PRO A 103 5.32 10.46 -6.04
CA PRO A 103 3.96 10.51 -6.55
C PRO A 103 3.65 9.28 -7.41
N ILE A 104 2.41 8.81 -7.32
CA ILE A 104 1.89 7.78 -8.22
C ILE A 104 1.21 8.43 -9.42
N ASN A 105 1.43 7.87 -10.60
CA ASN A 105 0.72 8.26 -11.82
C ASN A 105 -0.37 7.23 -12.16
N LEU A 106 -1.27 7.60 -13.07
CA LEU A 106 -2.42 6.77 -13.43
C LEU A 106 -2.01 5.46 -14.11
N GLU A 107 -0.94 5.47 -14.92
CA GLU A 107 -0.49 4.28 -15.65
C GLU A 107 0.04 3.21 -14.71
N SER A 108 0.90 3.59 -13.76
CA SER A 108 1.40 2.69 -12.74
C SER A 108 0.29 2.20 -11.82
N LEU A 109 -0.68 3.06 -11.50
CA LEU A 109 -1.83 2.64 -10.70
C LEU A 109 -2.72 1.63 -11.45
N LYS A 110 -2.87 1.75 -12.78
CA LYS A 110 -3.53 0.73 -13.62
C LYS A 110 -2.80 -0.60 -13.56
N GLN A 111 -1.47 -0.59 -13.69
CA GLN A 111 -0.67 -1.81 -13.55
C GLN A 111 -0.86 -2.47 -12.17
N ILE A 112 -0.98 -1.67 -11.10
CA ILE A 112 -1.28 -2.19 -9.76
C ILE A 112 -2.68 -2.82 -9.70
N TYR A 113 -3.68 -2.14 -10.26
CA TYR A 113 -5.06 -2.60 -10.31
C TYR A 113 -5.24 -3.89 -11.11
N ASP A 114 -4.43 -4.10 -12.16
CA ASP A 114 -4.48 -5.29 -13.01
C ASP A 114 -3.92 -6.55 -12.32
N PHE A 115 -3.26 -6.42 -11.16
CA PHE A 115 -2.82 -7.58 -10.38
C PHE A 115 -4.02 -8.24 -9.69
N GLN A 116 -4.29 -9.50 -10.04
CA GLN A 116 -5.41 -10.30 -9.50
C GLN A 116 -5.36 -10.53 -7.98
N ASP A 117 -4.20 -10.32 -7.38
CA ASP A 117 -3.97 -10.49 -5.94
C ASP A 117 -4.00 -9.16 -5.19
N THR A 118 -4.21 -8.05 -5.89
CA THR A 118 -4.30 -6.71 -5.30
C THR A 118 -5.76 -6.27 -5.19
N ILE A 119 -6.11 -5.69 -4.05
CA ILE A 119 -7.38 -4.99 -3.84
C ILE A 119 -7.09 -3.55 -3.44
N ILE A 120 -7.77 -2.60 -4.08
CA ILE A 120 -7.71 -1.20 -3.72
C ILE A 120 -9.05 -0.82 -3.08
N LEU A 121 -9.03 -0.31 -1.86
CA LEU A 121 -10.23 0.21 -1.20
C LEU A 121 -10.14 1.73 -1.09
N LEU A 122 -11.28 2.40 -1.28
CA LEU A 122 -11.47 3.83 -1.07
C LEU A 122 -12.40 4.08 0.11
N ALA A 123 -12.03 5.06 0.92
CA ALA A 123 -12.86 5.59 2.00
C ALA A 123 -13.48 6.92 1.56
N GLN A 124 -14.81 6.96 1.49
CA GLN A 124 -15.57 8.15 1.16
C GLN A 124 -16.17 8.79 2.42
N VAL A 125 -15.98 10.09 2.59
CA VAL A 125 -16.49 10.89 3.71
C VAL A 125 -17.23 12.10 3.16
N TYR A 126 -18.51 12.27 3.51
CA TYR A 126 -19.39 13.33 2.99
C TYR A 126 -19.43 13.43 1.44
N GLY A 127 -19.38 12.28 0.76
CA GLY A 127 -19.44 12.22 -0.70
C GLY A 127 -18.12 12.49 -1.42
N SER A 128 -17.03 12.74 -0.69
CA SER A 128 -15.68 12.89 -1.26
C SER A 128 -14.78 11.74 -0.81
N ASP A 129 -13.99 11.21 -1.74
CA ASP A 129 -12.96 10.23 -1.40
C ASP A 129 -11.87 10.92 -0.57
N ALA A 130 -11.56 10.34 0.59
CA ALA A 130 -10.75 10.96 1.63
C ALA A 130 -9.61 10.06 2.12
N GLY A 131 -9.65 8.77 1.80
CA GLY A 131 -8.58 7.82 2.13
C GLY A 131 -8.57 6.65 1.18
N PHE A 132 -7.45 5.93 1.17
CA PHE A 132 -7.26 4.74 0.35
C PHE A 132 -6.42 3.71 1.11
N ILE A 133 -6.57 2.45 0.74
CA ILE A 133 -5.68 1.37 1.13
C ILE A 133 -5.46 0.44 -0.07
N ILE A 134 -4.22 0.02 -0.29
CA ILE A 134 -3.80 -0.96 -1.29
C ILE A 134 -3.38 -2.21 -0.52
N LEU A 135 -4.11 -3.29 -0.73
CA LEU A 135 -3.90 -4.59 -0.12
C LEU A 135 -3.36 -5.54 -1.18
N ASP A 136 -2.31 -6.30 -0.85
CA ASP A 136 -1.77 -7.35 -1.69
C ASP A 136 -1.81 -8.69 -0.95
N PHE A 137 -2.31 -9.74 -1.60
CA PHE A 137 -2.44 -11.06 -1.03
C PHE A 137 -1.34 -11.99 -1.53
N GLU A 138 -0.38 -12.30 -0.67
CA GLU A 138 0.76 -13.15 -0.99
C GLU A 138 0.60 -14.59 -0.50
N GLY A 139 1.40 -15.47 -1.10
CA GLY A 139 1.47 -16.91 -0.79
C GLY A 139 0.74 -17.77 -1.82
N PRO A 140 1.06 -19.08 -1.95
CA PRO A 140 0.39 -19.97 -2.89
C PRO A 140 -1.14 -20.04 -2.68
N ASN A 141 -1.60 -19.78 -1.46
CA ASN A 141 -3.01 -19.82 -1.07
C ASN A 141 -3.54 -18.46 -0.60
N LYS A 142 -2.86 -17.34 -0.95
CA LYS A 142 -3.22 -15.99 -0.50
C LYS A 142 -3.27 -15.86 1.04
N GLU A 143 -2.41 -16.61 1.73
CA GLU A 143 -2.42 -16.71 3.18
C GLU A 143 -1.83 -15.50 3.92
N PHE A 144 -1.22 -14.55 3.19
CA PHE A 144 -0.66 -13.33 3.76
C PHE A 144 -1.32 -12.08 3.17
N GLY A 145 -2.00 -11.29 3.99
CA GLY A 145 -2.45 -9.94 3.60
C GLY A 145 -1.39 -8.90 3.92
N ILE A 146 -0.99 -8.12 2.91
CA ILE A 146 0.02 -7.05 3.03
C ILE A 146 -0.67 -5.71 2.77
N ILE A 147 -0.47 -4.76 3.68
CA ILE A 147 -0.81 -3.36 3.44
C ILE A 147 0.34 -2.74 2.65
N ALA A 148 0.19 -2.66 1.33
CA ALA A 148 1.20 -2.11 0.42
C ALA A 148 1.17 -0.57 0.36
N GLY A 149 0.00 0.03 0.61
CA GLY A 149 -0.17 1.47 0.71
C GLY A 149 -1.37 1.82 1.56
N LEU A 150 -1.26 2.86 2.37
CA LEU A 150 -2.35 3.37 3.20
C LEU A 150 -2.17 4.88 3.31
N GLY A 151 -3.25 5.63 3.18
CA GLY A 151 -3.21 7.08 3.38
C GLY A 151 -4.59 7.68 3.54
N VAL A 152 -4.65 8.75 4.32
CA VAL A 152 -5.85 9.56 4.53
C VAL A 152 -5.44 11.02 4.33
N ILE A 153 -6.26 11.79 3.63
CA ILE A 153 -6.02 13.21 3.42
C ILE A 153 -6.14 13.92 4.79
N PRO A 154 -5.10 14.64 5.25
CA PRO A 154 -5.21 15.45 6.46
C PRO A 154 -6.27 16.53 6.26
N ARG A 155 -7.11 16.74 7.28
CA ARG A 155 -8.07 17.84 7.34
C ARG A 155 -7.68 18.81 8.44
#